data_AF-A0AAV2TH75-F1
#
_entry.id   AF-A0AAV2TH75-F1
#
_cell.length_a   1.000
_cell.length_b   1.000
_cell.length_c   1.000
_cell.angle_alpha   90.00
_cell.angle_beta   90.00
_cell.angle_gamma   90.00
#
_symmetry.space_group_name_H-M   'P 1'
#
loop_
_entity.id
_entity.type
_entity.pdbx_description
1 polymer ?
#
loop_
_entity_poly.entity_id
_entity_poly.type
_entity_poly.pdbx_seq_one_letter_code
_entity_poly.pdbx_strand_id
1 'polypeptide(L)'
;MNLRGPRAQFQGEAREMVAFHCLCFLAVLIINLDSRHASASNIPIQLLENSFVKSVIDLSVAYIDSRTNSDYHYVLFDLLDAGFQAPGGILLSLNLVVSASGCKKSSASTEDIPKTLATCGLRGDSFERCDVYAYYRPWLTKPDSLVVLRSDCIPTTPSIPKHPELLGFTLPGNVTHLYASFQIKHGLVRSSQDSKKRLEIFKSNLLKMQLFQVLDRGTAKYGITSFSDLTEAEFKSRYATMKHGMFASERIATKVVPGSQPLPSHFDWRDKGGVTPVKNQGACGSCWAFSVTGNIESMWFLKSGKLVSLSEQQLLDCDKQDEGCQGGLPEWAYKQIIQMGGLMSEEEYPYKAKEQTCRLVQKDVVVKISDSEKLTTNETELAIWLSEHGAISVGINANFLQFYTSGISHPPHLLCSKEGLDHAVLLVGFGESSFLHKPFWIVKNSWGKSWGESGYFRLYRGDGTCGINAEATTAIIR
;
A
#
# COMPACT_ATOMS: atom_id res chain seq x y z
N MET A 1 16.42 60.16 -38.34
CA MET A 1 17.50 60.19 -37.33
C MET A 1 16.89 60.38 -35.95
N ASN A 2 17.29 59.53 -35.00
CA ASN A 2 17.08 59.55 -33.53
C ASN A 2 15.63 59.44 -33.01
N LEU A 3 15.15 58.28 -32.51
CA LEU A 3 15.53 57.40 -31.39
C LEU A 3 14.98 57.82 -30.00
N ARG A 4 14.18 56.87 -29.47
CA ARG A 4 13.88 56.49 -28.06
C ARG A 4 12.68 57.13 -27.36
N GLY A 5 11.68 56.26 -27.16
CA GLY A 5 10.47 56.46 -26.37
C GLY A 5 10.64 56.25 -24.86
N PRO A 6 9.57 56.46 -24.08
CA PRO A 6 9.65 56.84 -22.68
C PRO A 6 9.58 55.65 -21.70
N ARG A 7 10.32 55.82 -20.58
CA ARG A 7 10.20 55.04 -19.34
C ARG A 7 8.90 55.43 -18.62
N ALA A 8 8.08 54.43 -18.28
CA ALA A 8 6.95 54.60 -17.37
C ALA A 8 7.37 54.28 -15.92
N GLN A 9 6.85 55.10 -15.00
CA GLN A 9 7.12 55.14 -13.56
C GLN A 9 6.58 53.92 -12.80
N PHE A 10 7.26 53.64 -11.69
CA PHE A 10 6.86 52.73 -10.62
C PHE A 10 6.18 53.49 -9.47
N GLN A 11 5.32 52.74 -8.76
CA GLN A 11 4.76 52.92 -7.41
C GLN A 11 3.41 53.65 -7.24
N GLY A 12 2.45 52.89 -6.68
CA GLY A 12 1.55 53.41 -5.65
C GLY A 12 0.08 52.96 -5.72
N GLU A 13 -0.27 51.98 -4.88
CA GLU A 13 -1.58 51.80 -4.21
C GLU A 13 -2.77 51.29 -5.06
N ALA A 14 -3.14 50.01 -5.01
CA ALA A 14 -3.81 49.27 -3.92
C ALA A 14 -5.26 49.73 -3.66
N ARG A 15 -6.22 49.17 -4.40
CA ARG A 15 -7.51 48.63 -3.94
C ARG A 15 -8.32 48.13 -5.15
N GLU A 16 -9.20 47.17 -4.88
CA GLU A 16 -10.17 46.52 -5.80
C GLU A 16 -9.69 45.32 -6.62
N MET A 17 -9.84 44.13 -6.02
CA MET A 17 -10.53 42.97 -6.61
C MET A 17 -10.31 41.78 -5.67
N VAL A 18 -11.33 41.36 -4.91
CA VAL A 18 -11.74 39.95 -4.71
C VAL A 18 -13.10 40.00 -4.00
N ALA A 19 -14.18 39.93 -4.76
CA ALA A 19 -15.46 39.47 -4.27
C ALA A 19 -16.11 38.74 -5.45
N PHE A 20 -16.04 37.41 -5.45
CA PHE A 20 -17.05 36.48 -5.95
C PHE A 20 -16.43 35.06 -5.95
N HIS A 21 -17.16 34.10 -5.37
CA HIS A 21 -16.86 32.66 -5.25
C HIS A 21 -15.89 32.22 -4.14
N CYS A 22 -16.39 32.19 -2.90
CA CYS A 22 -15.99 31.15 -1.94
C CYS A 22 -17.09 30.93 -0.88
N LEU A 23 -18.25 30.43 -1.30
CA LEU A 23 -19.31 29.93 -0.43
C LEU A 23 -19.54 28.47 -0.77
N CYS A 24 -18.71 27.56 -0.25
CA CYS A 24 -19.04 26.13 -0.10
C CYS A 24 -18.05 25.28 0.73
N PHE A 25 -17.04 25.85 1.40
CA PHE A 25 -16.15 25.08 2.28
C PHE A 25 -15.94 25.78 3.62
N LEU A 26 -16.97 25.76 4.47
CA LEU A 26 -16.86 26.02 5.91
C LEU A 26 -18.14 25.51 6.59
N ALA A 27 -18.20 24.20 6.75
CA ALA A 27 -19.05 23.55 7.74
C ALA A 27 -18.17 22.60 8.55
N VAL A 28 -17.26 23.18 9.33
CA VAL A 28 -16.64 22.49 10.47
C VAL A 28 -17.74 22.41 11.51
N LEU A 29 -18.28 21.21 11.68
CA LEU A 29 -19.32 20.89 12.64
C LEU A 29 -18.76 21.09 14.06
N ILE A 30 -19.13 22.20 14.70
CA ILE A 30 -19.08 22.32 16.16
C ILE A 30 -20.28 21.50 16.67
N ILE A 31 -20.03 20.29 17.15
CA ILE A 31 -21.03 19.54 17.93
C ILE A 31 -20.70 19.67 19.40
N ASN A 32 -21.66 20.24 20.14
CA ASN A 32 -21.75 20.27 21.59
C ASN A 32 -21.60 18.88 22.20
N LEU A 33 -20.70 18.76 23.18
CA LEU A 33 -20.66 17.67 24.14
C LEU A 33 -21.85 17.80 25.10
N ASP A 34 -22.89 17.00 24.90
CA ASP A 34 -23.82 16.63 25.98
C ASP A 34 -23.86 15.09 26.04
N SER A 35 -23.06 14.55 26.96
CA SER A 35 -22.81 13.13 27.12
C SER A 35 -23.79 12.51 28.10
N ARG A 36 -24.82 11.80 27.61
CA ARG A 36 -25.48 10.75 28.40
C ARG A 36 -25.84 9.54 27.53
N HIS A 37 -25.22 8.42 27.89
CA HIS A 37 -25.53 7.04 27.50
C HIS A 37 -25.28 6.62 26.04
N ALA A 38 -24.03 6.27 25.75
CA ALA A 38 -23.71 5.24 24.75
C ALA A 38 -22.85 4.15 25.41
N SER A 39 -23.29 2.90 25.28
CA SER A 39 -22.69 1.72 25.90
C SER A 39 -21.29 1.42 25.37
N ALA A 40 -20.40 1.05 26.29
CA ALA A 40 -19.03 0.59 26.10
C ALA A 40 -18.76 -0.20 24.80
N SER A 41 -17.96 0.38 23.90
CA SER A 41 -17.28 -0.34 22.83
C SER A 41 -15.79 -0.42 23.18
N ASN A 42 -15.34 -1.63 23.53
CA ASN A 42 -13.93 -1.98 23.54
C ASN A 42 -13.33 -1.67 22.17
N ILE A 43 -12.25 -0.90 22.14
CA ILE A 43 -11.52 -0.62 20.92
C ILE A 43 -10.54 -1.78 20.68
N PRO A 44 -10.48 -2.37 19.48
CA PRO A 44 -9.80 -3.65 19.30
C PRO A 44 -8.29 -3.49 19.38
N ILE A 45 -7.63 -4.42 20.08
CA ILE A 45 -6.18 -4.67 20.08
C ILE A 45 -5.57 -4.64 18.66
N GLN A 46 -6.36 -4.91 17.63
CA GLN A 46 -5.96 -4.88 16.22
C GLN A 46 -5.58 -3.51 15.67
N LEU A 47 -6.00 -2.38 16.28
CA LEU A 47 -5.51 -1.07 15.87
C LEU A 47 -4.03 -0.86 16.27
N LEU A 48 -3.59 -1.48 17.38
CA LEU A 48 -2.19 -1.53 17.80
C LEU A 48 -1.33 -2.40 16.87
N GLU A 49 -1.95 -3.37 16.20
CA GLU A 49 -1.29 -4.20 15.19
C GLU A 49 -1.08 -3.45 13.86
N ASN A 50 -1.65 -2.24 13.70
CA ASN A 50 -1.38 -1.41 12.53
C ASN A 50 0.12 -1.07 12.47
N SER A 51 0.76 -1.41 11.35
CA SER A 51 2.19 -1.22 11.14
C SER A 51 2.67 0.23 11.36
N PHE A 52 1.84 1.24 11.09
CA PHE A 52 2.14 2.64 11.39
C PHE A 52 2.12 2.93 12.89
N VAL A 53 0.99 2.64 13.53
CA VAL A 53 0.78 2.92 14.96
C VAL A 53 1.85 2.21 15.78
N LYS A 54 2.12 0.95 15.43
CA LYS A 54 3.21 0.17 16.00
C LYS A 54 4.58 0.82 15.78
N SER A 55 4.91 1.27 14.57
CA SER A 55 6.20 1.94 14.30
C SER A 55 6.38 3.21 15.14
N VAL A 56 5.31 3.99 15.34
CA VAL A 56 5.34 5.21 16.16
C VAL A 56 5.50 4.86 17.64
N ILE A 57 4.79 3.85 18.12
CA ILE A 57 4.90 3.35 19.50
C ILE A 57 6.31 2.81 19.76
N ASP A 58 6.84 1.96 18.87
CA ASP A 58 8.17 1.36 19.02
C ASP A 58 9.25 2.45 19.07
N LEU A 59 9.17 3.45 18.19
CA LEU A 59 10.09 4.60 18.23
C LEU A 59 9.94 5.43 19.51
N SER A 60 8.70 5.61 19.99
CA SER A 60 8.39 6.36 21.21
C SER A 60 8.96 5.67 22.46
N VAL A 61 8.78 4.35 22.56
CA VAL A 61 9.32 3.54 23.66
C VAL A 61 10.84 3.53 23.60
N ALA A 62 11.45 3.37 22.42
CA ALA A 62 12.91 3.45 22.25
C ALA A 62 13.45 4.83 22.66
N TYR A 63 12.75 5.91 22.32
CA TYR A 63 13.11 7.26 22.73
C TYR A 63 13.05 7.43 24.25
N ILE A 64 11.98 6.98 24.90
CA ILE A 64 11.86 6.99 26.37
C ILE A 64 12.98 6.17 27.00
N ASP A 65 13.21 4.95 26.50
CA ASP A 65 14.23 4.04 27.00
C ASP A 65 15.65 4.64 26.91
N SER A 66 15.94 5.38 25.83
CA SER A 66 17.24 6.05 25.66
C SER A 66 17.48 7.18 26.67
N ARG A 67 16.43 7.73 27.28
CA ARG A 67 16.50 8.87 28.21
C ARG A 67 16.38 8.51 29.68
N THR A 68 15.98 7.28 30.01
CA THR A 68 15.94 6.81 31.39
C THR A 68 17.31 6.35 31.88
N ASN A 69 17.64 6.71 33.13
CA ASN A 69 18.85 6.27 33.83
C ASN A 69 18.75 4.84 34.39
N SER A 70 17.66 4.12 34.08
CA SER A 70 17.50 2.72 34.48
C SER A 70 18.55 1.81 33.84
N ASP A 71 19.09 0.88 34.63
CA ASP A 71 19.94 -0.22 34.17
C ASP A 71 19.20 -1.23 33.28
N TYR A 72 17.87 -1.12 33.20
CA TYR A 72 16.97 -2.01 32.49
C TYR A 72 16.21 -1.28 31.39
N HIS A 73 15.94 -1.99 30.30
CA HIS A 73 15.17 -1.48 29.19
C HIS A 73 13.72 -1.22 29.58
N TYR A 74 13.14 -0.12 29.12
CA TYR A 74 11.71 0.15 29.23
C TYR A 74 10.94 -0.54 28.10
N VAL A 75 9.79 -1.08 28.44
CA VAL A 75 8.86 -1.73 27.49
C VAL A 75 7.48 -1.08 27.60
N LEU A 76 6.71 -1.15 26.51
CA LEU A 76 5.30 -0.77 26.52
C LEU A 76 4.52 -1.74 27.42
N PHE A 77 3.80 -1.19 28.39
CA PHE A 77 2.80 -1.91 29.17
C PHE A 77 1.39 -1.71 28.60
N ASP A 78 1.02 -0.46 28.27
CA ASP A 78 -0.31 -0.14 27.73
C ASP A 78 -0.30 1.14 26.86
N LEU A 79 -1.30 1.31 26.00
CA LEU A 79 -1.57 2.55 25.27
C LEU A 79 -2.93 3.10 25.70
N LEU A 80 -2.92 4.20 26.45
CA LEU A 80 -4.13 4.76 27.05
C LEU A 80 -4.89 5.68 26.11
N ASP A 81 -4.19 6.35 25.19
CA ASP A 81 -4.79 7.24 24.19
C ASP A 81 -3.82 7.52 23.03
N ALA A 82 -4.36 7.85 21.87
CA ALA A 82 -3.60 8.33 20.73
C ALA A 82 -4.39 9.40 19.98
N GLY A 83 -3.72 10.41 19.45
CA GLY A 83 -4.32 11.48 18.65
C GLY A 83 -3.40 11.84 17.48
N PHE A 84 -3.96 12.52 16.48
CA PHE A 84 -3.14 13.14 15.45
C PHE A 84 -3.70 14.49 14.99
N GLN A 85 -2.81 15.31 14.42
CA GLN A 85 -3.13 16.56 13.74
C GLN A 85 -2.30 16.65 12.46
N ALA A 86 -2.88 17.16 11.36
CA ALA A 86 -2.24 17.16 10.04
C ALA A 86 -1.80 18.55 9.47
N PRO A 87 -1.33 19.55 10.26
CA PRO A 87 -0.87 20.82 9.67
C PRO A 87 0.55 20.70 9.13
N GLY A 88 0.69 20.56 7.80
CA GLY A 88 1.98 20.60 7.12
C GLY A 88 2.92 19.46 7.48
N GLY A 89 2.37 18.30 7.85
CA GLY A 89 2.97 17.06 8.39
C GLY A 89 1.95 16.36 9.29
N ILE A 90 2.30 15.24 9.93
CA ILE A 90 1.39 14.53 10.85
C ILE A 90 2.00 14.55 12.25
N LEU A 91 1.45 15.40 13.13
CA LEU A 91 1.75 15.40 14.55
C LEU A 91 0.92 14.33 15.23
N LEU A 92 1.57 13.41 15.91
CA LEU A 92 0.98 12.31 16.67
C LEU A 92 1.17 12.61 18.15
N SER A 93 0.11 12.43 18.93
CA SER A 93 0.16 12.43 20.40
C SER A 93 -0.17 11.03 20.89
N LEU A 94 0.66 10.47 21.77
CA LEU A 94 0.44 9.17 22.38
C LEU A 94 0.45 9.31 23.90
N ASN A 95 -0.49 8.68 24.59
CA ASN A 95 -0.44 8.51 26.04
C ASN A 95 -0.11 7.04 26.34
N LEU A 96 1.14 6.77 26.68
CA LEU A 96 1.68 5.42 26.88
C LEU A 96 1.79 5.11 28.37
N VAL A 97 1.64 3.84 28.75
CA VAL A 97 2.16 3.31 30.01
C VAL A 97 3.36 2.45 29.68
N VAL A 98 4.50 2.78 30.27
CA VAL A 98 5.75 2.04 30.14
C VAL A 98 6.22 1.55 31.50
N SER A 99 7.04 0.51 31.49
CA SER A 99 7.62 -0.05 32.72
C SER A 99 9.01 -0.61 32.45
N ALA A 100 9.84 -0.66 33.48
CA ALA A 100 11.13 -1.32 33.44
C ALA A 100 10.94 -2.83 33.19
N SER A 101 11.72 -3.37 32.27
CA SER A 101 11.69 -4.78 31.92
C SER A 101 12.77 -5.59 32.66
N GLY A 102 12.75 -6.91 32.51
CA GLY A 102 13.81 -7.79 33.01
C GLY A 102 15.14 -7.67 32.24
N CYS A 103 15.14 -7.05 31.05
CA CYS A 103 16.32 -6.97 30.18
C CYS A 103 17.28 -5.85 30.63
N LYS A 104 18.51 -6.19 31.00
CA LYS A 104 19.58 -5.22 31.33
C LYS A 104 20.14 -4.55 30.07
N LYS A 105 20.51 -3.27 30.18
CA LYS A 105 21.15 -2.50 29.10
C LYS A 105 22.62 -2.89 28.86
N SER A 106 23.28 -3.52 29.84
CA SER A 106 24.74 -3.69 29.89
C SER A 106 25.28 -5.05 29.42
N SER A 107 24.45 -5.98 28.94
CA SER A 107 24.94 -7.28 28.45
C SER A 107 25.37 -7.19 26.98
N ALA A 108 26.68 -7.24 26.74
CA ALA A 108 27.24 -7.45 25.41
C ALA A 108 27.01 -8.90 24.98
N SER A 109 26.51 -9.10 23.75
CA SER A 109 26.14 -10.37 23.07
C SER A 109 24.75 -10.91 23.49
N THR A 110 23.83 -11.29 22.60
CA THR A 110 23.82 -11.62 21.16
C THR A 110 22.40 -11.43 20.58
N GLU A 111 22.33 -11.03 19.31
CA GLU A 111 21.15 -10.95 18.42
C GLU A 111 20.14 -9.80 18.64
N ASP A 112 19.62 -9.30 17.52
CA ASP A 112 18.56 -8.28 17.34
C ASP A 112 17.20 -8.74 17.91
N ILE A 113 17.16 -9.23 19.14
CA ILE A 113 15.93 -9.70 19.77
C ILE A 113 15.10 -8.47 20.18
N PRO A 114 13.85 -8.32 19.67
CA PRO A 114 12.99 -7.21 20.04
C PRO A 114 12.76 -7.18 21.56
N LYS A 115 13.04 -6.05 22.18
CA LYS A 115 12.90 -5.84 23.63
C LYS A 115 11.45 -5.48 23.94
N THR A 116 10.64 -6.50 24.21
CA THR A 116 9.19 -6.39 24.39
C THR A 116 8.77 -6.98 25.72
N LEU A 117 7.52 -6.75 26.13
CA LEU A 117 6.93 -7.40 27.30
C LEU A 117 7.01 -8.94 27.22
N ALA A 118 6.80 -9.51 26.02
CA ALA A 118 6.80 -10.95 25.80
C ALA A 118 8.20 -11.57 25.94
N THR A 119 9.25 -10.84 25.57
CA THR A 119 10.64 -11.33 25.57
C THR A 119 11.38 -11.00 26.86
N CYS A 120 11.14 -9.82 27.42
CA CYS A 120 11.88 -9.31 28.58
C CYS A 120 11.12 -9.42 29.91
N GLY A 121 9.80 -9.62 29.87
CA GLY A 121 8.94 -9.55 31.06
C GLY A 121 8.96 -8.17 31.75
N LEU A 122 8.18 -8.05 32.82
CA LEU A 122 8.21 -6.86 33.69
C LEU A 122 9.18 -7.06 34.85
N ARG A 123 9.80 -5.96 35.26
CA ARG A 123 10.62 -5.90 36.47
C ARG A 123 9.91 -5.03 37.49
N GLY A 124 9.19 -5.69 38.40
CA GLY A 124 8.48 -5.04 39.51
C GLY A 124 7.24 -4.27 39.05
N ASP A 125 6.72 -3.44 39.97
CA ASP A 125 5.43 -2.75 39.83
C ASP A 125 5.56 -1.24 39.59
N SER A 126 6.72 -0.79 39.09
CA SER A 126 6.93 0.63 38.75
C SER A 126 6.48 0.91 37.32
N PHE A 127 5.47 1.77 37.18
CA PHE A 127 4.93 2.19 35.89
C PHE A 127 5.07 3.70 35.72
N GLU A 128 5.26 4.12 34.48
CA GLU A 128 5.27 5.53 34.10
C GLU A 128 4.25 5.77 33.01
N ARG A 129 3.43 6.81 33.19
CA ARG A 129 2.55 7.32 32.14
C ARG A 129 3.32 8.40 31.38
N CYS A 130 3.43 8.25 30.07
CA CYS A 130 4.20 9.12 29.20
C CYS A 130 3.30 9.75 28.13
N ASP A 131 3.25 11.08 28.10
CA ASP A 131 2.71 11.85 26.99
C ASP A 131 3.82 12.06 25.95
N VAL A 132 3.69 11.42 24.79
CA VAL A 132 4.67 11.46 23.71
C VAL A 132 4.11 12.22 22.52
N TYR A 133 4.91 13.12 21.98
CA TYR A 133 4.58 13.84 20.74
C TYR A 133 5.59 13.44 19.68
N ALA A 134 5.12 12.81 18.61
CA ALA A 134 5.93 12.42 17.47
C ALA A 134 5.49 13.19 16.22
N TYR A 135 6.43 13.58 15.37
CA TYR A 135 6.14 14.28 14.13
C TYR A 135 6.59 13.45 12.94
N TYR A 136 5.62 13.10 12.12
CA TYR A 136 5.83 12.42 10.86
C TYR A 136 5.84 13.42 9.71
N ARG A 137 6.97 13.47 9.01
CA ARG A 137 7.27 14.36 7.88
C ARG A 137 7.34 13.51 6.62
N PRO A 138 6.21 13.29 5.95
CA PRO A 138 6.14 12.29 4.90
C PRO A 138 6.99 12.63 3.66
N TRP A 139 7.45 13.88 3.49
CA TRP A 139 8.35 14.29 2.40
C TRP A 139 9.82 13.95 2.65
N LEU A 140 10.16 13.39 3.81
CA LEU A 140 11.50 12.91 4.11
C LEU A 140 11.55 11.39 4.02
N THR A 141 12.75 10.86 3.78
CA THR A 141 13.02 9.41 3.86
C THR A 141 13.40 9.00 5.29
N LYS A 142 13.40 7.70 5.58
CA LYS A 142 13.95 7.20 6.85
C LYS A 142 15.46 7.55 6.96
N PRO A 143 15.99 7.80 8.18
CA PRO A 143 15.28 7.80 9.47
C PRO A 143 14.52 9.11 9.77
N ASP A 144 14.79 10.19 9.04
CA ASP A 144 14.29 11.55 9.37
C ASP A 144 12.78 11.74 9.20
N SER A 145 12.12 10.81 8.51
CA SER A 145 10.69 10.88 8.24
C SER A 145 9.81 10.82 9.48
N LEU A 146 10.23 10.16 10.56
CA LEU A 146 9.48 10.08 11.82
C LEU A 146 10.41 10.41 12.98
N VAL A 147 10.06 11.42 13.76
CA VAL A 147 10.86 11.86 14.92
C VAL A 147 9.99 12.00 16.16
N VAL A 148 10.49 11.57 17.31
CA VAL A 148 9.86 11.89 18.60
C VAL A 148 10.34 13.29 19.02
N LEU A 149 9.41 14.23 19.15
CA LEU A 149 9.71 15.62 19.51
C LEU A 149 9.96 15.75 21.02
N ARG A 150 9.10 15.12 21.83
CA ARG A 150 9.21 15.10 23.29
C ARG A 150 8.45 13.92 23.88
N SER A 151 8.84 13.56 25.10
CA SER A 151 8.14 12.60 25.95
C SER A 151 8.14 13.13 27.37
N ASP A 152 6.96 13.29 27.96
CA ASP A 152 6.79 13.76 29.33
C ASP A 152 6.24 12.60 30.17
N CYS A 153 7.07 12.01 31.03
CA CYS A 153 6.75 10.81 31.80
C CYS A 153 6.57 11.12 33.28
N ILE A 154 5.51 10.58 33.89
CA ILE A 154 5.23 10.66 35.32
C ILE A 154 4.99 9.28 35.93
N PRO A 155 5.47 8.99 37.14
CA PRO A 155 5.14 7.75 37.84
C PRO A 155 3.62 7.58 37.96
N THR A 156 3.13 6.37 37.70
CA THR A 156 1.71 6.01 37.79
C THR A 156 1.54 4.65 38.43
N THR A 157 0.36 4.38 38.97
CA THR A 157 -0.12 3.02 39.19
C THR A 157 -0.87 2.54 37.95
N PRO A 158 -0.89 1.22 37.67
CA PRO A 158 -1.65 0.69 36.55
C PRO A 158 -3.15 0.75 36.92
N SER A 159 -3.77 1.88 36.62
CA SER A 159 -5.22 2.00 36.54
C SER A 159 -5.60 1.76 35.10
N ILE A 160 -6.34 0.68 34.83
CA ILE A 160 -6.88 0.38 33.49
C ILE A 160 -7.88 1.48 33.15
N PRO A 161 -7.61 2.40 32.22
CA PRO A 161 -8.64 3.29 31.74
C PRO A 161 -9.61 2.46 30.90
N LYS A 162 -10.90 2.60 31.18
CA LYS A 162 -11.93 2.06 30.31
C LYS A 162 -12.03 2.97 29.09
N HIS A 163 -11.48 2.50 27.96
CA HIS A 163 -11.68 2.95 26.58
C HIS A 163 -10.85 4.15 26.10
N PRO A 164 -9.75 3.92 25.35
CA PRO A 164 -9.09 4.94 24.53
C PRO A 164 -9.87 5.18 23.24
N GLU A 165 -10.46 6.36 23.00
CA GLU A 165 -10.88 6.76 21.63
C GLU A 165 -9.64 7.02 20.77
N LEU A 166 -8.97 5.95 20.32
CA LEU A 166 -7.78 6.02 19.48
C LEU A 166 -8.03 6.87 18.22
N LEU A 167 -7.27 7.96 18.13
CA LEU A 167 -7.11 8.87 16.99
C LEU A 167 -8.36 9.70 16.65
N GLY A 168 -9.35 9.77 17.56
CA GLY A 168 -10.61 10.49 17.33
C GLY A 168 -11.48 9.90 16.23
N PHE A 169 -11.19 8.66 15.80
CA PHE A 169 -12.00 7.95 14.81
C PHE A 169 -13.12 7.18 15.51
N THR A 170 -14.36 7.44 15.08
CA THR A 170 -15.53 6.77 15.63
C THR A 170 -16.08 5.74 14.64
N LEU A 171 -16.57 4.63 15.16
CA LEU A 171 -17.35 3.67 14.36
C LEU A 171 -18.71 4.28 13.98
N PRO A 172 -19.24 3.98 12.79
CA PRO A 172 -20.62 4.32 12.45
C PRO A 172 -21.60 3.68 13.44
N GLY A 173 -22.60 4.43 13.92
CA GLY A 173 -23.61 3.92 14.87
C GLY A 173 -24.40 2.71 14.35
N ASN A 174 -24.40 2.46 13.04
CA ASN A 174 -25.07 1.35 12.37
C ASN A 174 -24.09 0.24 11.89
N VAL A 175 -22.91 0.10 12.49
CA VAL A 175 -21.85 -0.81 12.03
C VAL A 175 -22.30 -2.27 11.83
N THR A 176 -23.20 -2.79 12.68
CA THR A 176 -23.73 -4.15 12.55
C THR A 176 -24.57 -4.32 11.29
N HIS A 177 -25.38 -3.32 10.93
CA HIS A 177 -26.16 -3.33 9.69
C HIS A 177 -25.25 -3.19 8.46
N LEU A 178 -24.21 -2.36 8.58
CA LEU A 178 -23.21 -2.19 7.54
C LEU A 178 -22.46 -3.50 7.26
N TYR A 179 -22.10 -4.24 8.30
CA TYR A 179 -21.47 -5.56 8.17
C TYR A 179 -22.42 -6.59 7.57
N ALA A 180 -23.69 -6.63 7.98
CA ALA A 180 -24.68 -7.52 7.36
C ALA A 180 -24.86 -7.23 5.86
N SER A 181 -24.91 -5.95 5.48
CA SER A 181 -24.98 -5.52 4.08
C SER A 181 -23.73 -5.93 3.29
N PHE A 182 -22.56 -5.80 3.91
CA PHE A 182 -21.28 -6.27 3.35
C PHE A 182 -21.29 -7.79 3.11
N GLN A 183 -21.77 -8.59 4.06
CA GLN A 183 -21.86 -10.04 3.90
C GLN A 183 -22.78 -10.43 2.73
N ILE A 184 -23.94 -9.77 2.60
CA ILE A 184 -24.88 -10.01 1.50
C ILE A 184 -24.23 -9.63 0.16
N LYS A 185 -23.63 -8.43 0.08
CA LYS A 185 -22.99 -7.92 -1.15
C LYS A 185 -21.89 -8.86 -1.67
N HIS A 186 -21.13 -9.47 -0.77
CA HIS A 186 -20.00 -10.33 -1.12
C HIS A 186 -20.31 -11.84 -1.02
N GLY A 187 -21.57 -12.22 -0.80
CA GLY A 187 -22.00 -13.63 -0.75
C GLY A 187 -21.34 -14.45 0.37
N LEU A 188 -21.03 -13.83 1.51
CA LEU A 188 -20.28 -14.46 2.60
C LEU A 188 -21.19 -15.26 3.53
N VAL A 189 -21.07 -16.59 3.49
CA VAL A 189 -21.77 -17.53 4.40
C VAL A 189 -20.78 -18.02 5.46
N ARG A 190 -21.08 -17.79 6.74
CA ARG A 190 -20.19 -18.11 7.87
C ARG A 190 -20.95 -18.65 9.07
N SER A 191 -20.25 -19.43 9.90
CA SER A 191 -20.76 -19.85 11.20
C SER A 191 -20.95 -18.66 12.14
N SER A 192 -21.80 -18.80 13.15
CA SER A 192 -22.08 -17.72 14.11
C SER A 192 -20.82 -17.25 14.86
N GLN A 193 -19.94 -18.18 15.22
CA GLN A 193 -18.69 -17.88 15.91
C GLN A 193 -17.69 -17.14 15.00
N ASP A 194 -17.53 -17.57 13.74
CA ASP A 194 -16.66 -16.88 12.79
C ASP A 194 -17.22 -15.49 12.46
N SER A 195 -18.54 -15.35 12.33
CA SER A 195 -19.17 -14.06 12.05
C SER A 195 -18.90 -13.02 13.15
N LYS A 196 -18.89 -13.41 14.43
CA LYS A 196 -18.53 -12.51 15.54
C LYS A 196 -17.07 -12.04 15.44
N LYS A 197 -16.13 -12.96 15.21
CA LYS A 197 -14.71 -12.63 15.03
C LYS A 197 -14.52 -11.67 13.86
N ARG A 198 -15.19 -11.95 12.74
CA ARG A 198 -15.10 -11.16 11.50
C ARG A 198 -15.73 -9.78 11.63
N LEU A 199 -16.80 -9.64 12.40
CA LEU A 199 -17.38 -8.33 12.72
C LEU A 199 -16.38 -7.44 13.49
N GLU A 200 -15.64 -8.01 14.44
CA GLU A 200 -14.62 -7.24 15.17
C GLU A 200 -13.45 -6.80 14.27
N ILE A 201 -13.00 -7.68 13.37
CA ILE A 201 -12.01 -7.33 12.33
C ILE A 201 -12.57 -6.23 11.42
N PHE A 202 -13.83 -6.36 10.98
CA PHE A 202 -14.50 -5.37 10.15
C PHE A 202 -14.57 -3.99 10.81
N LYS A 203 -14.94 -3.93 12.09
CA LYS A 203 -14.91 -2.69 12.88
C LYS A 203 -13.52 -2.09 12.93
N SER A 204 -12.49 -2.89 13.23
CA SER A 204 -11.10 -2.41 13.25
C SER A 204 -10.67 -1.85 11.89
N ASN A 205 -11.03 -2.52 10.81
CA ASN A 205 -10.73 -2.08 9.45
C ASN A 205 -11.47 -0.80 9.06
N LEU A 206 -12.69 -0.56 9.53
CA LEU A 206 -13.38 0.73 9.31
C LEU A 206 -12.61 1.90 9.92
N LEU A 207 -11.98 1.71 11.09
CA LEU A 207 -11.11 2.72 11.69
C LEU A 207 -9.81 2.86 10.90
N LYS A 208 -9.22 1.75 10.43
CA LYS A 208 -8.03 1.75 9.57
C LYS A 208 -8.27 2.48 8.24
N MET A 209 -9.46 2.37 7.65
CA MET A 209 -9.85 3.11 6.45
C MET A 209 -9.86 4.63 6.70
N GLN A 210 -10.40 5.08 7.84
CA GLN A 210 -10.38 6.50 8.22
C GLN A 210 -8.94 7.00 8.42
N LEU A 211 -8.10 6.20 9.07
CA LEU A 211 -6.68 6.50 9.20
C LEU A 211 -6.00 6.61 7.83
N PHE A 212 -6.23 5.66 6.92
CA PHE A 212 -5.66 5.72 5.57
C PHE A 212 -6.12 6.96 4.80
N GLN A 213 -7.38 7.37 4.95
CA GLN A 213 -7.90 8.59 4.32
C GLN A 213 -7.14 9.86 4.73
N VAL A 214 -6.68 9.90 5.98
CA VAL A 214 -5.89 11.01 6.55
C VAL A 214 -4.42 10.91 6.14
N LEU A 215 -3.85 9.71 6.20
CA LEU A 215 -2.43 9.49 5.93
C LEU A 215 -2.09 9.58 4.45
N ASP A 216 -3.06 9.31 3.58
CA ASP A 216 -2.89 9.45 2.13
C ASP A 216 -2.58 10.90 1.77
N ARG A 217 -1.51 11.10 1.02
CA ARG A 217 -1.01 12.42 0.60
C ARG A 217 -1.56 12.82 -0.77
N GLY A 218 -2.51 12.03 -1.26
CA GLY A 218 -3.10 12.09 -2.57
C GLY A 218 -4.56 12.47 -2.47
N THR A 219 -5.36 11.88 -3.35
CA THR A 219 -6.81 12.11 -3.41
C THR A 219 -7.57 10.79 -3.49
N ALA A 220 -6.95 9.73 -2.95
CA ALA A 220 -7.59 8.43 -2.89
C ALA A 220 -8.72 8.42 -1.87
N LYS A 221 -9.67 7.52 -2.12
CA LYS A 221 -10.75 7.15 -1.22
C LYS A 221 -10.53 5.73 -0.73
N TYR A 222 -10.58 5.56 0.58
CA TYR A 222 -10.51 4.25 1.23
C TYR A 222 -11.87 3.90 1.84
N GLY A 223 -12.29 2.66 1.68
CA GLY A 223 -13.61 2.23 2.10
C GLY A 223 -13.81 0.73 2.02
N ILE A 224 -15.06 0.30 2.18
CA ILE A 224 -15.41 -1.11 2.22
C ILE A 224 -15.14 -1.78 0.86
N THR A 225 -14.20 -2.72 0.87
CA THR A 225 -13.90 -3.65 -0.22
C THR A 225 -14.29 -5.08 0.18
N SER A 226 -14.15 -6.05 -0.73
CA SER A 226 -14.28 -7.49 -0.43
C SER A 226 -13.32 -8.01 0.65
N PHE A 227 -12.32 -7.22 1.05
CA PHE A 227 -11.29 -7.59 2.02
C PHE A 227 -11.50 -6.96 3.40
N SER A 228 -12.63 -6.29 3.60
CA SER A 228 -12.88 -5.46 4.80
C SER A 228 -12.96 -6.23 6.11
N ASP A 229 -13.10 -7.55 6.07
CA ASP A 229 -13.18 -8.43 7.24
C ASP A 229 -11.97 -9.38 7.39
N LEU A 230 -10.92 -9.11 6.61
CA LEU A 230 -9.64 -9.80 6.68
C LEU A 230 -8.66 -8.96 7.52
N THR A 231 -7.84 -9.62 8.32
CA THR A 231 -6.68 -8.96 8.91
C THR A 231 -5.64 -8.66 7.83
N GLU A 232 -4.69 -7.78 8.11
CA GLU A 232 -3.59 -7.50 7.16
C GLU A 232 -2.80 -8.77 6.82
N ALA A 233 -2.53 -9.63 7.81
CA ALA A 233 -1.83 -10.89 7.59
C ALA A 233 -2.63 -11.88 6.72
N GLU A 234 -3.94 -12.00 6.95
CA GLU A 234 -4.82 -12.82 6.10
C GLU A 234 -4.93 -12.28 4.67
N PHE A 235 -4.95 -10.95 4.51
CA PHE A 235 -4.95 -10.32 3.20
C PHE A 235 -3.64 -10.59 2.47
N LYS A 236 -2.49 -10.30 3.08
CA LYS A 236 -1.17 -10.49 2.47
C LYS A 236 -0.93 -11.94 2.07
N SER A 237 -1.09 -12.87 3.02
CA SER A 237 -0.86 -14.30 2.77
C SER A 237 -1.74 -14.93 1.68
N ARG A 238 -2.83 -14.29 1.25
CA ARG A 238 -3.75 -14.83 0.23
C ARG A 238 -3.75 -14.04 -1.07
N TYR A 239 -3.45 -12.75 -1.02
CA TYR A 239 -3.65 -11.82 -2.14
C TYR A 239 -2.41 -11.03 -2.55
N ALA A 240 -1.42 -10.87 -1.66
CA ALA A 240 -0.17 -10.15 -1.89
C ALA A 240 1.01 -11.01 -1.41
N THR A 241 1.37 -11.99 -2.24
CA THR A 241 2.40 -13.01 -1.98
C THR A 241 3.51 -12.99 -3.02
N MET A 242 3.70 -11.88 -3.74
CA MET A 242 4.87 -11.73 -4.58
C MET A 242 6.10 -11.89 -3.68
N LYS A 243 7.03 -12.74 -4.11
CA LYS A 243 8.28 -12.93 -3.38
C LYS A 243 9.24 -11.82 -3.73
N HIS A 244 10.11 -11.49 -2.78
CA HIS A 244 11.21 -10.56 -2.96
C HIS A 244 12.53 -11.33 -2.80
N GLY A 245 13.48 -11.12 -3.71
CA GLY A 245 14.75 -11.86 -3.70
C GLY A 245 15.85 -11.16 -4.50
N MET A 246 17.11 -11.46 -4.19
CA MET A 246 18.26 -10.94 -4.94
C MET A 246 18.18 -11.39 -6.41
N PHE A 247 18.17 -10.39 -7.28
CA PHE A 247 17.93 -10.41 -8.71
C PHE A 247 18.55 -11.61 -9.47
N ALA A 248 17.73 -12.24 -10.32
CA ALA A 248 18.15 -13.33 -11.20
C ALA A 248 18.17 -12.96 -12.70
N SER A 249 17.67 -11.79 -13.13
CA SER A 249 17.86 -11.32 -14.51
C SER A 249 19.18 -10.54 -14.63
N GLU A 250 20.14 -11.11 -15.36
CA GLU A 250 21.42 -10.47 -15.69
C GLU A 250 21.26 -9.38 -16.77
N ARG A 251 20.09 -9.31 -17.43
CA ARG A 251 19.83 -8.38 -18.54
C ARG A 251 19.06 -7.15 -18.08
N ILE A 252 19.72 -6.01 -18.23
CA ILE A 252 19.13 -4.68 -18.06
C ILE A 252 18.72 -4.19 -19.44
N ALA A 253 17.45 -3.79 -19.58
CA ALA A 253 16.96 -3.21 -20.82
C ALA A 253 17.81 -2.01 -21.22
N THR A 254 17.95 -1.80 -22.53
CA THR A 254 18.67 -0.62 -23.03
C THR A 254 18.01 0.63 -22.48
N LYS A 255 18.81 1.56 -21.94
CA LYS A 255 18.29 2.84 -21.46
C LYS A 255 17.55 3.54 -22.59
N VAL A 256 16.29 3.88 -22.34
CA VAL A 256 15.54 4.73 -23.25
C VAL A 256 16.10 6.13 -23.11
N VAL A 257 16.74 6.61 -24.17
CA VAL A 257 17.11 8.03 -24.26
C VAL A 257 15.81 8.78 -24.53
N PRO A 258 15.46 9.83 -23.77
CA PRO A 258 14.29 10.64 -24.08
C PRO A 258 14.37 11.08 -25.55
N GLY A 259 13.36 10.68 -26.33
CA GLY A 259 13.20 11.21 -27.67
C GLY A 259 13.09 12.74 -27.62
N SER A 260 13.31 13.40 -28.75
CA SER A 260 13.09 14.85 -28.91
C SER A 260 11.64 15.27 -28.69
N GLN A 261 10.72 14.32 -28.52
CA GLN A 261 9.29 14.54 -28.28
C GLN A 261 8.98 14.48 -26.77
N PRO A 262 8.25 15.46 -26.21
CA PRO A 262 7.83 15.42 -24.83
C PRO A 262 6.83 14.27 -24.57
N LEU A 263 6.93 13.65 -23.41
CA LEU A 263 5.98 12.63 -22.95
C LEU A 263 4.55 13.20 -23.01
N PRO A 264 3.55 12.47 -23.54
CA PRO A 264 2.17 12.93 -23.49
C PRO A 264 1.71 13.14 -22.04
N SER A 265 0.74 14.02 -21.79
CA SER A 265 0.21 14.22 -20.44
C SER A 265 -0.62 13.03 -19.94
N HIS A 266 -1.11 12.19 -20.87
CA HIS A 266 -1.89 11.00 -20.60
C HIS A 266 -1.60 9.92 -21.64
N PHE A 267 -1.48 8.69 -21.18
CA PHE A 267 -1.31 7.52 -22.04
C PHE A 267 -1.93 6.28 -21.38
N ASP A 268 -2.61 5.46 -22.17
CA ASP A 268 -3.29 4.26 -21.68
C ASP A 268 -3.32 3.16 -22.75
N TRP A 269 -2.70 2.01 -22.46
CA TRP A 269 -2.72 0.85 -23.37
C TRP A 269 -4.11 0.24 -23.55
N ARG A 270 -5.06 0.50 -22.64
CA ARG A 270 -6.45 0.03 -22.78
C ARG A 270 -7.12 0.66 -23.99
N ASP A 271 -6.88 1.95 -24.23
CA ASP A 271 -7.43 2.70 -25.36
C ASP A 271 -6.83 2.23 -26.70
N LYS A 272 -5.70 1.54 -26.65
CA LYS A 272 -5.00 0.97 -27.81
C LYS A 272 -5.31 -0.52 -28.02
N GLY A 273 -6.11 -1.15 -27.15
CA GLY A 273 -6.40 -2.58 -27.21
C GLY A 273 -5.24 -3.49 -26.74
N GLY A 274 -4.22 -2.93 -26.08
CA GLY A 274 -3.05 -3.69 -25.62
C GLY A 274 -3.21 -4.38 -24.26
N VAL A 275 -4.41 -4.35 -23.67
CA VAL A 275 -4.67 -4.85 -22.32
C VAL A 275 -5.91 -5.73 -22.31
N THR A 276 -5.76 -6.98 -21.85
CA THR A 276 -6.89 -7.91 -21.66
C THR A 276 -7.84 -7.44 -20.54
N PRO A 277 -9.07 -7.98 -20.45
CA PRO A 277 -9.95 -7.70 -19.32
C PRO A 277 -9.30 -8.00 -17.96
N VAL A 278 -9.75 -7.31 -16.91
CA VAL A 278 -9.36 -7.62 -15.52
C VAL A 278 -9.82 -9.03 -15.16
N LYS A 279 -8.89 -9.83 -14.61
CA LYS A 279 -9.10 -11.18 -14.07
C LYS A 279 -9.17 -11.17 -12.55
N ASN A 280 -9.33 -12.34 -11.93
CA ASN A 280 -9.39 -12.48 -10.46
C ASN A 280 -8.61 -13.71 -9.99
N GLN A 281 -7.54 -13.49 -9.22
CA GLN A 281 -6.71 -14.54 -8.64
C GLN A 281 -7.42 -15.32 -7.52
N GLY A 282 -8.50 -14.78 -6.95
CA GLY A 282 -9.17 -15.37 -5.80
C GLY A 282 -8.26 -15.48 -4.58
N ALA A 283 -8.55 -16.43 -3.69
CA ALA A 283 -7.74 -16.66 -2.48
C ALA A 283 -6.50 -17.52 -2.76
N CYS A 284 -5.75 -17.18 -3.82
CA CYS A 284 -4.50 -17.82 -4.22
C CYS A 284 -3.45 -16.75 -4.48
N GLY A 285 -2.30 -16.89 -3.85
CA GLY A 285 -1.17 -15.98 -3.94
C GLY A 285 -0.42 -16.04 -5.28
N SER A 286 -1.10 -15.68 -6.36
CA SER A 286 -0.65 -15.85 -7.74
C SER A 286 -0.53 -14.54 -8.53
N CYS A 287 -0.52 -13.40 -7.84
CA CYS A 287 -0.35 -12.08 -8.46
C CYS A 287 0.84 -12.02 -9.44
N TRP A 288 1.94 -12.69 -9.11
CA TRP A 288 3.14 -12.83 -9.95
C TRP A 288 2.82 -13.39 -11.35
N ALA A 289 1.99 -14.43 -11.42
CA ALA A 289 1.58 -15.05 -12.68
C ALA A 289 0.73 -14.08 -13.51
N PHE A 290 -0.25 -13.40 -12.89
CA PHE A 290 -1.11 -12.42 -13.55
C PHE A 290 -0.34 -11.20 -14.08
N SER A 291 0.69 -10.77 -13.35
CA SER A 291 1.55 -9.65 -13.76
C SER A 291 2.36 -10.01 -15.01
N VAL A 292 2.97 -11.20 -15.00
CA VAL A 292 3.80 -11.72 -16.09
C VAL A 292 2.98 -12.03 -17.34
N THR A 293 1.85 -12.73 -17.19
CA THR A 293 0.95 -12.98 -18.32
C THR A 293 0.47 -11.66 -18.91
N GLY A 294 -0.02 -10.73 -18.09
CA GLY A 294 -0.47 -9.41 -18.54
C GLY A 294 0.58 -8.62 -19.33
N ASN A 295 1.86 -8.69 -18.93
CA ASN A 295 2.96 -8.10 -19.70
C ASN A 295 3.14 -8.82 -21.04
N ILE A 296 3.23 -10.15 -21.05
CA ILE A 296 3.43 -10.94 -22.28
C ILE A 296 2.26 -10.74 -23.26
N GLU A 297 1.03 -10.65 -22.77
CA GLU A 297 -0.17 -10.35 -23.57
C GLU A 297 -0.03 -9.00 -24.30
N SER A 298 0.43 -7.96 -23.59
CA SER A 298 0.68 -6.64 -24.17
C SER A 298 1.83 -6.65 -25.18
N MET A 299 2.93 -7.32 -24.87
CA MET A 299 4.08 -7.41 -25.77
C MET A 299 3.74 -8.22 -27.03
N TRP A 300 2.95 -9.29 -26.89
CA TRP A 300 2.45 -10.08 -28.00
C TRP A 300 1.49 -9.29 -28.89
N PHE A 301 0.61 -8.48 -28.29
CA PHE A 301 -0.26 -7.58 -29.04
C PHE A 301 0.53 -6.61 -29.92
N LEU A 302 1.60 -6.01 -29.38
CA LEU A 302 2.46 -5.10 -30.15
C LEU A 302 3.16 -5.79 -31.32
N LYS A 303 3.64 -7.03 -31.12
CA LYS A 303 4.34 -7.76 -32.17
C LYS A 303 3.41 -8.33 -33.24
N SER A 304 2.26 -8.84 -32.84
CA SER A 304 1.39 -9.65 -33.72
C SER A 304 0.11 -8.93 -34.17
N GLY A 305 -0.26 -7.82 -33.53
CA GLY A 305 -1.55 -7.16 -33.68
C GLY A 305 -2.72 -7.92 -33.06
N LYS A 306 -2.48 -9.04 -32.36
CA LYS A 306 -3.51 -9.89 -31.75
C LYS A 306 -3.38 -9.89 -30.24
N LEU A 307 -4.45 -9.54 -29.55
CA LEU A 307 -4.55 -9.68 -28.10
C LEU A 307 -5.08 -11.08 -27.76
N VAL A 308 -4.31 -11.84 -26.99
CA VAL A 308 -4.66 -13.20 -26.55
C VAL A 308 -4.60 -13.23 -25.03
N SER A 309 -5.60 -13.81 -24.36
CA SER A 309 -5.54 -14.03 -22.91
C SER A 309 -4.72 -15.29 -22.64
N LEU A 310 -3.67 -15.20 -21.83
CA LEU A 310 -2.75 -16.29 -21.51
C LEU A 310 -3.10 -16.95 -20.18
N SER A 311 -2.71 -18.22 -20.02
CA SER A 311 -3.04 -19.03 -18.84
C SER A 311 -2.11 -18.72 -17.67
N GLU A 312 -2.65 -18.14 -16.60
CA GLU A 312 -1.96 -18.11 -15.32
C GLU A 312 -1.88 -19.50 -14.70
N GLN A 313 -2.87 -20.36 -14.93
CA GLN A 313 -2.93 -21.70 -14.35
C GLN A 313 -1.77 -22.58 -14.78
N GLN A 314 -1.31 -22.44 -16.03
CA GLN A 314 -0.12 -23.13 -16.50
C GLN A 314 1.10 -22.78 -15.62
N LEU A 315 1.26 -21.51 -15.23
CA LEU A 315 2.35 -21.10 -14.33
C LEU A 315 2.18 -21.72 -12.94
N LEU A 316 0.97 -21.71 -12.39
CA LEU A 316 0.71 -22.34 -11.08
C LEU A 316 1.05 -23.82 -11.06
N ASP A 317 0.74 -24.55 -12.14
CA ASP A 317 0.82 -26.01 -12.15
C ASP A 317 2.18 -26.53 -12.66
N CYS A 318 2.86 -25.78 -13.53
CA CYS A 318 4.01 -26.26 -14.28
C CYS A 318 5.33 -25.55 -13.92
N ASP A 319 5.27 -24.38 -13.29
CA ASP A 319 6.46 -23.73 -12.76
C ASP A 319 7.05 -24.59 -11.63
N LYS A 320 8.33 -24.95 -11.75
CA LYS A 320 9.03 -25.81 -10.78
C LYS A 320 9.86 -25.03 -9.77
N GLN A 321 9.91 -23.71 -9.87
CA GLN A 321 10.78 -22.84 -9.11
C GLN A 321 10.00 -21.93 -8.17
N ASP A 322 8.88 -21.38 -8.64
CA ASP A 322 7.92 -20.65 -7.83
C ASP A 322 7.03 -21.61 -7.04
N GLU A 323 6.31 -21.10 -6.04
CA GLU A 323 5.52 -21.93 -5.11
C GLU A 323 4.01 -21.75 -5.31
N GLY A 324 3.57 -21.68 -6.58
CA GLY A 324 2.17 -21.65 -6.95
C GLY A 324 1.36 -20.59 -6.19
N CYS A 325 0.43 -21.04 -5.34
CA CYS A 325 -0.41 -20.15 -4.53
C CYS A 325 0.27 -19.58 -3.28
N GLN A 326 1.45 -20.06 -2.91
CA GLN A 326 2.25 -19.51 -1.80
C GLN A 326 3.14 -18.34 -2.24
N GLY A 327 3.18 -18.05 -3.55
CA GLY A 327 3.89 -16.91 -4.10
C GLY A 327 4.98 -17.28 -5.09
N GLY A 328 5.40 -16.27 -5.83
CA GLY A 328 6.41 -16.39 -6.87
C GLY A 328 7.00 -15.03 -7.23
N LEU A 329 8.06 -15.07 -8.03
CA LEU A 329 8.78 -13.90 -8.51
C LEU A 329 8.57 -13.76 -10.03
N PRO A 330 8.14 -12.59 -10.54
CA PRO A 330 7.96 -12.38 -11.98
C PRO A 330 9.17 -12.81 -12.85
N GLU A 331 10.39 -12.56 -12.38
CA GLU A 331 11.63 -12.96 -13.07
C GLU A 331 11.80 -14.48 -13.20
N TRP A 332 11.43 -15.26 -12.18
CA TRP A 332 11.49 -16.72 -12.24
C TRP A 332 10.44 -17.27 -13.19
N ALA A 333 9.23 -16.72 -13.14
CA ALA A 333 8.15 -17.06 -14.06
C ALA A 333 8.55 -16.87 -15.53
N TYR A 334 9.22 -15.77 -15.90
CA TYR A 334 9.73 -15.59 -17.26
C TYR A 334 10.71 -16.72 -17.66
N LYS A 335 11.66 -17.08 -16.78
CA LYS A 335 12.60 -18.18 -17.05
C LYS A 335 11.88 -19.52 -17.23
N GLN A 336 10.86 -19.78 -16.41
CA GLN A 336 10.08 -21.01 -16.46
C GLN A 336 9.22 -21.07 -17.73
N ILE A 337 8.66 -19.95 -18.18
CA ILE A 337 7.98 -19.87 -19.49
C ILE A 337 8.90 -20.26 -20.64
N ILE A 338 10.16 -19.79 -20.62
CA ILE A 338 11.16 -20.15 -21.63
C ILE A 338 11.46 -21.66 -21.58
N GLN A 339 11.66 -22.21 -20.37
CA GLN A 339 11.93 -23.64 -20.17
C GLN A 339 10.74 -24.53 -20.60
N MET A 340 9.51 -24.09 -20.36
CA MET A 340 8.28 -24.74 -20.82
C MET A 340 8.06 -24.58 -22.35
N GLY A 341 8.82 -23.72 -23.01
CA GLY A 341 8.69 -23.46 -24.44
C GLY A 341 7.49 -22.60 -24.82
N GLY A 342 6.90 -21.86 -23.87
CA GLY A 342 5.85 -20.87 -24.06
C GLY A 342 4.60 -21.07 -23.18
N LEU A 343 3.57 -20.26 -23.46
CA LEU A 343 2.29 -20.25 -22.75
C LEU A 343 1.12 -20.66 -23.65
N MET A 344 0.20 -21.44 -23.09
CA MET A 344 -1.13 -21.72 -23.61
C MET A 344 -2.09 -20.55 -23.33
N SER A 345 -3.22 -20.51 -24.03
CA SER A 345 -4.26 -19.52 -23.77
C SER A 345 -5.04 -19.85 -22.49
N GLU A 346 -5.68 -18.83 -21.91
CA GLU A 346 -6.61 -18.99 -20.79
C GLU A 346 -7.80 -19.90 -21.15
N GLU A 347 -8.19 -19.94 -22.43
CA GLU A 347 -9.28 -20.79 -22.90
C GLU A 347 -8.91 -22.27 -22.86
N GLU A 348 -7.70 -22.63 -23.31
CA GLU A 348 -7.22 -24.00 -23.35
C GLU A 348 -6.74 -24.50 -21.97
N TYR A 349 -6.27 -23.60 -21.11
CA TYR A 349 -5.84 -23.92 -19.75
C TYR A 349 -6.43 -22.94 -18.71
N PRO A 350 -7.72 -23.11 -18.35
CA PRO A 350 -8.43 -22.12 -17.52
C PRO A 350 -7.99 -22.07 -16.07
N TYR A 351 -8.00 -20.86 -15.50
CA TYR A 351 -7.68 -20.59 -14.10
C TYR A 351 -8.63 -21.23 -13.10
N LYS A 352 -8.06 -21.84 -12.05
CA LYS A 352 -8.74 -22.58 -10.98
C LYS A 352 -8.40 -22.08 -9.57
N ALA A 353 -7.52 -21.09 -9.43
CA ALA A 353 -7.12 -20.51 -8.15
C ALA A 353 -6.60 -21.53 -7.12
N LYS A 354 -5.95 -22.59 -7.60
CA LYS A 354 -5.27 -23.61 -6.79
C LYS A 354 -4.29 -24.38 -7.66
N GLU A 355 -3.22 -24.89 -7.06
CA GLU A 355 -2.28 -25.76 -7.74
C GLU A 355 -2.92 -27.10 -8.12
N GLN A 356 -2.59 -27.56 -9.32
CA GLN A 356 -2.98 -28.85 -9.86
C GLN A 356 -1.77 -29.52 -10.54
N THR A 357 -1.98 -30.73 -11.05
CA THR A 357 -0.98 -31.37 -11.91
C THR A 357 -0.80 -30.56 -13.20
N CYS A 358 0.46 -30.30 -13.57
CA CYS A 358 0.81 -29.69 -14.85
C CYS A 358 0.18 -30.45 -16.04
N ARG A 359 -0.58 -29.72 -16.87
CA ARG A 359 -1.24 -30.21 -18.08
C ARG A 359 -0.78 -29.47 -19.34
N LEU A 360 0.46 -29.00 -19.35
CA LEU A 360 1.05 -28.34 -20.52
C LEU A 360 1.00 -29.28 -21.74
N VAL A 361 0.41 -28.80 -22.83
CA VAL A 361 0.41 -29.46 -24.12
C VAL A 361 1.18 -28.60 -25.12
N GLN A 362 2.37 -29.05 -25.53
CA GLN A 362 3.31 -28.21 -26.30
C GLN A 362 2.74 -27.69 -27.63
N LYS A 363 1.85 -28.46 -28.28
CA LYS A 363 1.21 -28.08 -29.54
C LYS A 363 0.18 -26.95 -29.39
N ASP A 364 -0.33 -26.73 -28.18
CA ASP A 364 -1.38 -25.76 -27.87
C ASP A 364 -0.80 -24.45 -27.28
N VAL A 365 0.54 -24.33 -27.24
CA VAL A 365 1.24 -23.10 -26.90
C VAL A 365 1.00 -22.03 -27.97
N VAL A 366 0.52 -20.87 -27.55
CA VAL A 366 0.13 -19.75 -28.42
C VAL A 366 1.13 -18.60 -28.43
N VAL A 367 1.92 -18.43 -27.36
CA VAL A 367 2.92 -17.35 -27.24
C VAL A 367 4.24 -17.89 -26.69
N LYS A 368 5.36 -17.41 -27.24
CA LYS A 368 6.71 -17.75 -26.80
C LYS A 368 7.52 -16.48 -26.56
N ILE A 369 8.34 -16.51 -25.51
CA ILE A 369 9.30 -15.44 -25.21
C ILE A 369 10.71 -16.00 -25.36
N SER A 370 11.65 -15.15 -25.74
CA SER A 370 13.08 -15.51 -25.84
C SER A 370 13.86 -15.12 -24.59
N ASP A 371 13.40 -14.09 -23.87
CA ASP A 371 14.06 -13.59 -22.67
C ASP A 371 13.15 -12.63 -21.87
N SER A 372 13.67 -12.06 -20.79
CA SER A 372 13.10 -10.95 -20.04
C SER A 372 14.17 -9.93 -19.64
N GLU A 373 13.76 -8.67 -19.46
CA GLU A 373 14.65 -7.57 -19.09
C GLU A 373 14.15 -6.83 -17.86
N LYS A 374 15.09 -6.36 -17.03
CA LYS A 374 14.82 -5.40 -15.97
C LYS A 374 14.86 -3.98 -16.54
N LEU A 375 13.84 -3.19 -16.22
CA LEU A 375 13.73 -1.79 -16.66
C LEU A 375 14.39 -0.83 -15.65
N THR A 376 14.53 0.42 -16.10
CA THR A 376 15.02 1.55 -15.31
C THR A 376 14.14 1.82 -14.09
N THR A 377 14.77 2.28 -13.00
CA THR A 377 14.06 2.76 -11.81
C THR A 377 13.69 4.25 -11.92
N ASN A 378 14.10 4.93 -12.99
CA ASN A 378 13.70 6.32 -13.24
C ASN A 378 12.27 6.35 -13.80
N GLU A 379 11.32 6.89 -13.04
CA GLU A 379 9.91 6.92 -13.44
C GLU A 379 9.62 7.71 -14.72
N THR A 380 10.47 8.65 -15.11
CA THR A 380 10.33 9.36 -16.39
C THR A 380 10.73 8.47 -17.55
N GLU A 381 11.89 7.82 -17.46
CA GLU A 381 12.33 6.84 -18.47
C GLU A 381 11.36 5.65 -18.55
N LEU A 382 10.82 5.21 -17.40
CA LEU A 382 9.81 4.15 -17.34
C LEU A 382 8.51 4.54 -18.04
N ALA A 383 8.07 5.80 -17.90
CA ALA A 383 6.87 6.30 -18.59
C ALA A 383 7.08 6.35 -20.10
N ILE A 384 8.27 6.77 -20.56
CA ILE A 384 8.63 6.76 -21.99
C ILE A 384 8.60 5.32 -22.51
N TRP A 385 9.31 4.41 -21.83
CA TRP A 385 9.34 2.99 -22.20
C TRP A 385 7.92 2.43 -22.30
N LEU A 386 7.08 2.65 -21.28
CA LEU A 386 5.68 2.19 -21.25
C LEU A 386 4.92 2.66 -22.49
N SER A 387 5.02 3.93 -22.84
CA SER A 387 4.26 4.51 -23.96
C SER A 387 4.68 4.00 -25.34
N GLU A 388 5.91 3.51 -25.47
CA GLU A 388 6.50 3.07 -26.73
C GLU A 388 6.52 1.54 -26.88
N HIS A 389 6.60 0.80 -25.77
CA HIS A 389 6.98 -0.62 -25.80
C HIS A 389 5.98 -1.56 -25.12
N GLY A 390 4.93 -1.08 -24.48
CA GLY A 390 3.86 -1.94 -23.92
C GLY A 390 3.70 -1.82 -22.41
N ALA A 391 2.75 -2.58 -21.85
CA ALA A 391 2.51 -2.65 -20.42
C ALA A 391 3.66 -3.36 -19.68
N ILE A 392 3.92 -2.96 -18.44
CA ILE A 392 5.10 -3.39 -17.67
C ILE A 392 4.66 -4.18 -16.43
N SER A 393 5.30 -5.31 -16.17
CA SER A 393 5.13 -6.05 -14.90
C SER A 393 5.88 -5.30 -13.80
N VAL A 394 5.22 -4.94 -12.71
CA VAL A 394 5.83 -4.21 -11.59
C VAL A 394 5.52 -4.82 -10.23
N GLY A 395 6.49 -4.81 -9.33
CA GLY A 395 6.29 -5.10 -7.90
C GLY A 395 5.92 -3.84 -7.10
N ILE A 396 4.99 -3.98 -6.15
CA ILE A 396 4.60 -2.93 -5.21
C ILE A 396 4.42 -3.47 -3.79
N ASN A 397 4.45 -2.57 -2.81
CA ASN A 397 3.88 -2.80 -1.48
C ASN A 397 2.36 -2.52 -1.51
N ALA A 398 1.53 -3.53 -1.22
CA ALA A 398 0.07 -3.42 -1.34
C ALA A 398 -0.65 -3.03 -0.04
N ASN A 399 0.05 -2.58 1.01
CA ASN A 399 -0.54 -2.33 2.33
C ASN A 399 -1.79 -1.41 2.30
N PHE A 400 -1.77 -0.34 1.49
CA PHE A 400 -2.91 0.57 1.36
C PHE A 400 -4.02 0.06 0.44
N LEU A 401 -3.73 -0.92 -0.42
CA LEU A 401 -4.66 -1.41 -1.45
C LEU A 401 -5.76 -2.30 -0.90
N GLN A 402 -5.62 -2.86 0.32
CA GLN A 402 -6.68 -3.66 0.95
C GLN A 402 -8.02 -2.91 0.97
N PHE A 403 -8.00 -1.59 1.16
CA PHE A 403 -9.20 -0.75 1.26
C PHE A 403 -9.33 0.32 0.18
N TYR A 404 -8.47 0.32 -0.84
CA TYR A 404 -8.55 1.29 -1.93
C TYR A 404 -9.87 1.13 -2.70
N THR A 405 -10.53 2.24 -2.99
CA THR A 405 -11.76 2.26 -3.81
C THR A 405 -11.63 3.11 -5.07
N SER A 406 -11.01 4.28 -4.99
CA SER A 406 -10.84 5.19 -6.14
C SER A 406 -9.86 6.33 -5.85
N GLY A 407 -9.49 7.11 -6.87
CA GLY A 407 -8.66 8.31 -6.72
C GLY A 407 -7.15 8.04 -6.80
N ILE A 408 -6.32 9.06 -6.59
CA ILE A 408 -4.86 8.92 -6.71
C ILE A 408 -4.28 8.61 -5.33
N SER A 409 -3.85 7.36 -5.12
CA SER A 409 -3.25 6.89 -3.88
C SER A 409 -1.79 7.37 -3.78
N HIS A 410 -1.44 8.04 -2.69
CA HIS A 410 -0.10 8.50 -2.35
C HIS A 410 0.20 8.22 -0.88
N PRO A 411 0.29 6.94 -0.48
CA PRO A 411 0.57 6.58 0.90
C PRO A 411 1.97 7.03 1.31
N PRO A 412 2.20 7.26 2.60
CA PRO A 412 3.52 7.64 3.05
C PRO A 412 4.53 6.50 2.89
N HIS A 413 5.77 6.85 2.51
CA HIS A 413 6.87 5.89 2.26
C HIS A 413 7.12 4.93 3.42
N LEU A 414 6.91 5.37 4.66
CA LEU A 414 7.06 4.53 5.86
C LEU A 414 6.13 3.31 5.85
N LEU A 415 4.97 3.42 5.21
CA LEU A 415 3.90 2.42 5.22
C LEU A 415 3.69 1.71 3.90
N CYS A 416 4.40 2.19 2.87
CA CYS A 416 4.43 1.62 1.54
C CYS A 416 5.89 1.63 1.06
N SER A 417 6.75 0.97 1.81
CA SER A 417 8.19 1.01 1.56
C SER A 417 8.57 0.03 0.45
N LYS A 418 9.53 0.45 -0.38
CA LYS A 418 10.07 -0.34 -1.50
C LYS A 418 10.83 -1.60 -1.06
N GLU A 419 11.20 -1.69 0.22
CA GLU A 419 11.83 -2.87 0.81
C GLU A 419 10.80 -3.95 1.18
N GLY A 420 9.51 -3.59 1.24
CA GLY A 420 8.42 -4.49 1.57
C GLY A 420 7.49 -4.76 0.38
N LEU A 421 8.05 -4.98 -0.81
CA LEU A 421 7.24 -5.39 -1.97
C LEU A 421 6.61 -6.75 -1.69
N ASP A 422 5.31 -6.85 -1.92
CA ASP A 422 4.53 -8.07 -1.65
C ASP A 422 3.49 -8.35 -2.73
N HIS A 423 3.31 -7.50 -3.73
CA HIS A 423 2.28 -7.68 -4.75
C HIS A 423 2.78 -7.32 -6.16
N ALA A 424 2.54 -8.21 -7.12
CA ALA A 424 2.85 -7.99 -8.53
C ALA A 424 1.62 -7.52 -9.29
N VAL A 425 1.76 -6.46 -10.08
CA VAL A 425 0.68 -5.81 -10.81
C VAL A 425 1.17 -5.33 -12.19
N LEU A 426 0.24 -5.03 -13.08
CA LEU A 426 0.57 -4.59 -14.44
C LEU A 426 0.38 -3.07 -14.58
N LEU A 427 1.48 -2.36 -14.84
CA LEU A 427 1.46 -0.95 -15.18
C LEU A 427 1.03 -0.78 -16.64
N VAL A 428 -0.06 -0.06 -16.89
CA VAL A 428 -0.70 0.01 -18.23
C VAL A 428 -0.82 1.42 -18.79
N GLY A 429 -0.60 2.44 -17.96
CA GLY A 429 -0.70 3.82 -18.40
C GLY A 429 -0.27 4.81 -17.34
N PHE A 430 -0.39 6.09 -17.66
CA PHE A 430 -0.18 7.20 -16.75
C PHE A 430 -1.04 8.40 -17.15
N GLY A 431 -1.17 9.35 -16.24
CA GLY A 431 -1.82 10.61 -16.52
C GLY A 431 -1.39 11.70 -15.54
N GLU A 432 -2.06 12.84 -15.66
CA GLU A 432 -2.02 13.91 -14.69
C GLU A 432 -3.45 14.37 -14.42
N SER A 433 -3.80 14.54 -13.14
CA SER A 433 -5.10 15.12 -12.78
C SER A 433 -5.10 16.61 -13.11
N SER A 434 -5.95 17.03 -14.03
CA SER A 434 -6.09 18.44 -14.42
C SER A 434 -6.52 19.36 -13.26
N PHE A 435 -7.26 18.82 -12.29
CA PHE A 435 -7.73 19.59 -11.13
C PHE A 435 -6.70 19.68 -10.01
N LEU A 436 -5.90 18.62 -9.83
CA LEU A 436 -4.99 18.50 -8.68
C LEU A 436 -3.53 18.77 -9.05
N HIS A 437 -3.21 18.86 -10.34
CA HIS A 437 -1.85 18.87 -10.87
C HIS A 437 -0.99 17.75 -10.29
N LYS A 438 -1.60 16.57 -10.13
CA LYS A 438 -0.98 15.37 -9.56
C LYS A 438 -0.79 14.31 -10.65
N PRO A 439 0.47 13.98 -11.02
CA PRO A 439 0.76 12.87 -11.90
C PRO A 439 0.45 11.52 -11.23
N PHE A 440 -0.02 10.56 -12.03
CA PHE A 440 -0.36 9.23 -11.56
C PHE A 440 -0.02 8.15 -12.59
N TRP A 441 0.21 6.94 -12.08
CA TRP A 441 0.22 5.68 -12.81
C TRP A 441 -1.20 5.10 -12.88
N ILE A 442 -1.50 4.38 -13.96
CA ILE A 442 -2.70 3.56 -14.12
C ILE A 442 -2.26 2.10 -14.05
N VAL A 443 -2.77 1.38 -13.07
CA VAL A 443 -2.29 0.04 -12.76
C VAL A 443 -3.46 -0.95 -12.77
N LYS A 444 -3.30 -2.03 -13.53
CA LYS A 444 -4.24 -3.16 -13.57
C LYS A 444 -3.94 -4.12 -12.43
N ASN A 445 -4.95 -4.41 -11.64
CA ASN A 445 -4.87 -5.38 -10.55
C ASN A 445 -5.50 -6.73 -10.94
N SER A 446 -5.30 -7.76 -10.12
CA SER A 446 -5.74 -9.14 -10.30
C SER A 446 -6.81 -9.57 -9.27
N TRP A 447 -7.54 -8.63 -8.67
CA TRP A 447 -8.55 -8.90 -7.63
C TRP A 447 -10.00 -8.77 -8.14
N GLY A 448 -10.19 -8.85 -9.45
CA GLY A 448 -11.50 -8.76 -10.09
C GLY A 448 -12.03 -7.34 -10.25
N LYS A 449 -13.02 -7.21 -11.14
CA LYS A 449 -13.61 -5.92 -11.53
C LYS A 449 -14.39 -5.21 -10.42
N SER A 450 -14.77 -5.93 -9.36
CA SER A 450 -15.52 -5.34 -8.24
C SER A 450 -14.66 -4.55 -7.25
N TRP A 451 -13.34 -4.71 -7.34
CA TRP A 451 -12.38 -4.00 -6.51
C TRP A 451 -11.85 -2.74 -7.23
N GLY A 452 -11.57 -1.68 -6.46
CA GLY A 452 -11.00 -0.44 -6.99
C GLY A 452 -11.83 0.21 -8.10
N GLU A 453 -11.15 0.79 -9.08
CA GLU A 453 -11.74 1.46 -10.23
C GLU A 453 -11.97 0.46 -11.36
N SER A 454 -12.95 -0.42 -11.18
CA SER A 454 -13.24 -1.54 -12.10
C SER A 454 -12.07 -2.52 -12.28
N GLY A 455 -11.33 -2.79 -11.20
CA GLY A 455 -10.15 -3.65 -11.17
C GLY A 455 -8.82 -2.91 -11.39
N TYR A 456 -8.85 -1.60 -11.54
CA TYR A 456 -7.68 -0.75 -11.65
C TYR A 456 -7.51 0.12 -10.41
N PHE A 457 -6.32 0.68 -10.25
CA PHE A 457 -6.07 1.73 -9.29
C PHE A 457 -5.11 2.77 -9.86
N ARG A 458 -5.10 3.94 -9.23
CA ARG A 458 -4.17 5.01 -9.58
C ARG A 458 -3.23 5.27 -8.40
N LEU A 459 -1.95 5.28 -8.71
CA LEU A 459 -0.87 5.52 -7.75
C LEU A 459 -0.14 6.80 -8.13
N TYR A 460 0.26 7.61 -7.16
CA TYR A 460 1.07 8.79 -7.43
C TYR A 460 2.37 8.41 -8.16
N ARG A 461 2.74 9.22 -9.15
CA ARG A 461 3.94 9.05 -9.99
C ARG A 461 4.89 10.20 -9.74
N GLY A 462 6.16 9.93 -9.42
CA GLY A 462 7.21 10.94 -9.34
C GLY A 462 8.18 10.76 -8.16
N ASP A 463 7.85 9.92 -7.19
CA ASP A 463 8.69 9.65 -6.01
C ASP A 463 8.89 8.15 -5.72
N GLY A 464 8.53 7.26 -6.66
CA GLY A 464 8.58 5.81 -6.46
C GLY A 464 7.63 5.30 -5.37
N THR A 465 6.46 5.94 -5.21
CA THR A 465 5.40 5.54 -4.27
C THR A 465 5.21 4.01 -4.27
N CYS A 466 5.19 3.40 -3.08
CA CYS A 466 5.03 1.95 -2.88
C CYS A 466 6.09 1.07 -3.57
N GLY A 467 7.21 1.66 -4.02
CA GLY A 467 8.26 0.95 -4.73
C GLY A 467 7.90 0.51 -6.14
N ILE A 468 6.89 1.11 -6.78
CA ILE A 468 6.39 0.73 -8.12
C ILE A 468 7.44 0.69 -9.22
N ASN A 469 8.54 1.43 -9.05
CA ASN A 469 9.67 1.51 -9.97
C ASN A 469 10.87 0.64 -9.55
N ALA A 470 10.78 -0.12 -8.46
CA ALA A 470 11.90 -0.90 -7.93
C ALA A 470 12.11 -2.24 -8.67
N GLU A 471 11.01 -2.90 -9.04
CA GLU A 471 10.97 -4.19 -9.73
C GLU A 471 10.11 -4.11 -10.98
N ALA A 472 10.55 -3.32 -11.96
CA ALA A 472 9.91 -3.21 -13.27
C ALA A 472 10.58 -4.16 -14.27
N THR A 473 9.79 -5.05 -14.88
CA THR A 473 10.27 -6.08 -15.81
C THR A 473 9.39 -6.21 -17.04
N THR A 474 9.98 -6.74 -18.12
CA THR A 474 9.27 -7.00 -19.37
C THR A 474 9.80 -8.23 -20.11
N ALA A 475 8.95 -8.89 -20.89
CA ALA A 475 9.33 -9.99 -21.78
C ALA A 475 9.84 -9.52 -23.14
N ILE A 476 10.74 -10.31 -23.73
CA ILE A 476 11.13 -10.22 -25.14
C ILE A 476 10.39 -11.32 -25.90
N ILE A 477 9.46 -10.94 -26.80
CA ILE A 477 8.68 -11.89 -27.58
C ILE A 477 9.51 -12.52 -28.71
N ARG A 478 9.47 -13.85 -28.82
CA ARG A 478 10.19 -14.62 -29.85
C ARG A 478 9.62 -14.44 -31.24
#